data_AF-A0A7H8YSZ1-F1
#
_entry.id   AF-A0A7H8YSZ1-F1
#
_cell.length_a   1.000
_cell.length_b   1.000
_cell.length_c   1.000
_cell.angle_alpha   90.00
_cell.angle_beta   90.00
_cell.angle_gamma   90.00
#
_symmetry.space_group_name_H-M   'P 1'
#
loop_
_entity.id
_entity.type
_entity.pdbx_description
1 polymer ?
#
loop_
_entity_poly.entity_id
_entity_poly.type
_entity_poly.pdbx_seq_one_letter_code
_entity_poly.pdbx_strand_id
1 'polypeptide(L)'
;MKNLRKELRPDFATAERLYPLVLKRLQDYEAFWDTQSEDTPEEVFDKEYKAMEQYLSELTGKDLSNTWLWEWWESNGIEAFAFDLAMPDPVKHNNLTREDIAAFVRIIINNEFECENDFQREFMPYMFYSDGYFFQFLALNCPHFDPTVFNTTKDKEGKYHQPTVEGVMKKIWR
;
A
#
# COMPACT_ATOMS: atom_id res chain seq x y z
N MET A 1 10.61 -16.83 4.59
CA MET A 1 9.92 -17.12 3.31
C MET A 1 10.94 -17.29 2.20
N LYS A 2 11.30 -18.52 1.82
CA LYS A 2 12.46 -18.77 0.94
C LYS A 2 12.22 -18.58 -0.58
N ASN A 3 11.04 -18.12 -1.01
CA ASN A 3 10.61 -18.29 -2.40
C ASN A 3 10.24 -17.00 -3.18
N LEU A 4 10.16 -15.82 -2.54
CA LEU A 4 9.93 -14.59 -3.31
C LEU A 4 11.25 -14.15 -3.96
N ARG A 5 11.28 -14.09 -5.30
CA ARG A 5 12.45 -13.61 -6.04
C ARG A 5 12.77 -12.17 -5.65
N LYS A 6 14.06 -11.84 -5.52
CA LYS A 6 14.51 -10.53 -5.03
C LYS A 6 13.95 -9.38 -5.88
N GLU A 7 13.88 -9.56 -7.19
CA GLU A 7 13.35 -8.56 -8.12
C GLU A 7 11.85 -8.29 -8.00
N LEU A 8 11.11 -9.11 -7.25
CA LEU A 8 9.67 -8.93 -7.00
C LEU A 8 9.39 -8.38 -5.60
N ARG A 9 10.42 -8.17 -4.78
CA ARG A 9 10.24 -7.62 -3.43
C ARG A 9 9.86 -6.13 -3.53
N PRO A 10 9.06 -5.61 -2.59
CA PRO A 10 8.80 -4.17 -2.52
C PRO A 10 10.11 -3.39 -2.35
N ASP A 11 10.22 -2.21 -2.96
CA ASP A 11 11.39 -1.35 -2.87
C ASP A 11 11.39 -0.55 -1.57
N PHE A 12 11.63 -1.27 -0.46
CA PHE A 12 11.74 -0.66 0.86
C PHE A 12 12.91 0.30 0.98
N ALA A 13 13.97 0.15 0.18
CA ALA A 13 15.11 1.07 0.24
C ALA A 13 14.71 2.47 -0.23
N THR A 14 13.92 2.55 -1.30
CA THR A 14 13.33 3.82 -1.74
C THR A 14 12.34 4.34 -0.72
N ALA A 15 11.45 3.49 -0.19
CA ALA A 15 10.47 3.88 0.82
C ALA A 15 11.14 4.47 2.07
N GLU A 16 12.15 3.80 2.63
CA GLU A 16 12.90 4.24 3.82
C GLU A 16 13.60 5.58 3.61
N ARG A 17 14.10 5.82 2.38
CA ARG A 17 14.73 7.10 2.01
C ARG A 17 13.71 8.24 1.87
N LEU A 18 12.54 7.97 1.31
CA LEU A 18 11.51 8.98 1.03
C LEU A 18 10.64 9.29 2.25
N TYR A 19 10.36 8.27 3.08
CA TYR A 19 9.49 8.34 4.24
C TYR A 19 9.69 9.58 5.13
N PRO A 20 10.90 9.89 5.63
CA PRO A 20 11.07 11.05 6.51
C PRO A 20 10.76 12.39 5.82
N LEU A 21 10.95 12.48 4.50
CA LEU A 21 10.66 13.69 3.74
C LEU A 21 9.15 13.86 3.52
N VAL A 22 8.48 12.76 3.20
CA VAL A 22 7.02 12.71 3.06
C VAL A 22 6.36 13.04 4.39
N LEU A 23 6.73 12.33 5.46
CA LEU A 23 6.18 12.54 6.80
C LEU A 23 6.34 13.99 7.24
N LYS A 24 7.54 14.55 7.07
CA LYS A 24 7.79 15.95 7.41
C LYS A 24 6.89 16.89 6.63
N ARG A 25 6.68 16.66 5.33
CA ARG A 25 5.84 17.55 4.51
C ARG A 25 4.38 17.55 4.96
N LEU A 26 3.85 16.37 5.35
CA LEU A 26 2.51 16.23 5.89
C LEU A 26 2.39 16.92 7.25
N GLN A 27 3.39 16.75 8.14
CA GLN A 27 3.44 17.43 9.43
C GLN A 27 3.55 18.95 9.28
N ASP A 28 4.31 19.44 8.29
CA ASP A 28 4.40 20.87 7.98
C ASP A 28 3.03 21.43 7.54
N TYR A 29 2.22 20.64 6.81
CA TYR A 29 0.85 21.01 6.44
C TYR A 29 -0.10 21.02 7.63
N GLU A 30 -0.02 20.02 8.51
CA GLU A 30 -0.79 19.97 9.77
C GLU A 30 -0.46 21.17 10.66
N ALA A 31 0.83 21.48 10.84
CA ALA A 31 1.26 22.66 11.58
C ALA A 31 0.80 23.96 10.92
N PHE A 32 0.82 24.04 9.58
CA PHE A 32 0.24 25.18 8.87
C PHE A 32 -1.25 25.33 9.21
N TRP A 33 -2.03 24.25 9.13
CA TRP A 33 -3.46 24.24 9.43
C TRP A 33 -3.75 24.71 10.86
N ASP A 34 -3.05 24.15 11.84
CA ASP A 34 -3.21 24.46 13.26
C ASP A 34 -2.87 25.92 13.62
N THR A 35 -2.06 26.59 12.79
CA THR A 35 -1.69 28.00 13.00
C THR A 35 -2.65 29.00 12.37
N GLN A 36 -3.58 28.54 11.51
CA GLN A 36 -4.56 29.42 10.87
C GLN A 36 -5.71 29.76 11.83
N SER A 37 -6.27 30.96 11.70
CA SER A 37 -7.51 31.34 12.39
C SER A 37 -8.75 30.94 11.58
N GLU A 38 -9.92 30.88 12.22
CA GLU A 38 -11.20 30.62 11.54
C GLU A 38 -11.53 31.62 10.43
N ASP A 39 -11.00 32.85 10.52
CA ASP A 39 -11.17 33.90 9.50
C ASP A 39 -10.23 33.76 8.28
N THR A 40 -9.37 32.73 8.26
CA THR A 40 -8.41 32.53 7.17
C THR A 40 -9.17 32.19 5.88
N PRO A 41 -8.93 32.90 4.77
CA PRO A 41 -9.61 32.60 3.51
C PRO A 41 -9.29 31.20 2.99
N GLU A 42 -10.30 30.54 2.41
CA GLU A 42 -10.21 29.19 1.84
C GLU A 42 -9.07 29.09 0.80
N GLU A 43 -8.83 30.16 0.03
CA GLU A 43 -7.79 30.19 -0.99
C GLU A 43 -6.37 30.04 -0.45
N VAL A 44 -6.16 30.36 0.84
CA VAL A 44 -4.85 30.15 1.51
C VAL A 44 -4.63 28.66 1.73
N PHE A 45 -5.67 27.93 2.16
CA PHE A 45 -5.61 26.49 2.36
C PHE A 45 -5.47 25.74 1.04
N ASP A 46 -6.24 26.11 0.01
CA ASP A 46 -6.15 25.51 -1.33
C ASP A 46 -4.74 25.63 -1.91
N LYS A 47 -4.13 26.81 -1.75
CA LYS A 47 -2.77 27.06 -2.26
C LYS A 47 -1.73 26.19 -1.54
N GLU A 48 -1.82 26.08 -0.22
CA GLU A 48 -0.88 25.28 0.57
C GLU A 48 -1.09 23.77 0.33
N TYR A 49 -2.34 23.33 0.21
CA TYR A 49 -2.68 21.96 -0.17
C TYR A 49 -2.12 21.61 -1.55
N LYS A 50 -2.29 22.49 -2.56
CA LYS A 50 -1.72 22.26 -3.89
C LYS A 50 -0.20 22.26 -3.91
N ALA A 51 0.45 23.09 -3.09
CA ALA A 51 1.89 23.05 -2.92
C ALA A 51 2.36 21.73 -2.29
N MET A 52 1.60 21.19 -1.33
CA MET A 52 1.85 19.87 -0.75
C MET A 52 1.70 18.75 -1.78
N GLU A 53 0.56 18.72 -2.47
CA GLU A 53 0.26 17.74 -3.51
C GLU A 53 1.35 17.70 -4.58
N GLN A 54 1.74 18.86 -5.11
CA GLN A 54 2.79 18.96 -6.12
C GLN A 54 4.13 18.44 -5.59
N TYR A 55 4.55 18.88 -4.40
CA TYR A 55 5.82 18.44 -3.81
C TYR A 55 5.86 16.93 -3.61
N LEU A 56 4.80 16.35 -3.04
CA LEU A 56 4.73 14.91 -2.76
C LEU A 56 4.66 14.10 -4.06
N SER A 57 3.93 14.59 -5.07
CA SER A 57 3.85 13.96 -6.39
C SER A 57 5.23 13.94 -7.07
N GLU A 58 5.96 15.06 -7.07
CA GLU A 58 7.31 15.15 -7.62
C GLU A 58 8.31 14.27 -6.86
N LEU A 59 8.21 14.22 -5.53
CA LEU A 59 9.11 13.46 -4.67
C LEU A 59 8.92 11.94 -4.82
N THR A 60 7.67 11.48 -4.91
CA THR A 60 7.31 10.05 -4.94
C THR A 60 7.17 9.50 -6.35
N GLY A 61 6.97 10.37 -7.35
CA GLY A 61 6.66 10.00 -8.73
C GLY A 61 5.21 9.52 -8.93
N LYS A 62 4.33 9.70 -7.93
CA LYS A 62 2.92 9.28 -7.96
C LYS A 62 2.02 10.40 -8.46
N ASP A 63 0.94 10.03 -9.15
CA ASP A 63 -0.17 10.94 -9.41
C ASP A 63 -1.08 11.01 -8.17
N LEU A 64 -1.09 12.17 -7.51
CA LEU A 64 -1.84 12.39 -6.27
C LEU A 64 -3.11 13.22 -6.49
N SER A 65 -3.50 13.47 -7.75
CA SER A 65 -4.66 14.32 -8.08
C SER A 65 -5.99 13.78 -7.56
N ASN A 66 -6.09 12.47 -7.34
CA ASN A 66 -7.26 11.80 -6.77
C ASN A 66 -7.02 11.29 -5.34
N THR A 67 -5.87 11.61 -4.73
CA THR A 67 -5.56 11.24 -3.37
C THR A 67 -6.01 12.36 -2.43
N TRP A 68 -6.79 12.01 -1.41
CA TRP A 68 -7.16 12.94 -0.36
C TRP A 68 -6.02 13.02 0.66
N LEU A 69 -5.11 13.97 0.47
CA LEU A 69 -3.95 14.23 1.32
C LEU A 69 -4.35 14.88 2.65
N TRP A 70 -5.42 14.42 3.27
CA TRP A 70 -5.81 14.69 4.65
C TRP A 70 -6.40 13.44 5.31
N GLU A 71 -6.55 12.34 4.57
CA GLU A 71 -7.24 11.11 5.01
C GLU A 71 -6.58 10.46 6.22
N TRP A 72 -5.30 10.78 6.51
CA TRP A 72 -4.63 10.26 7.69
C TRP A 72 -5.32 10.62 9.00
N TRP A 73 -6.10 11.72 9.03
CA TRP A 73 -6.90 12.10 10.19
C TRP A 73 -8.06 11.12 10.48
N GLU A 74 -8.51 10.35 9.48
CA GLU A 74 -9.61 9.38 9.63
C GLU A 74 -9.14 7.92 9.52
N SER A 75 -7.85 7.70 9.29
CA SER A 75 -7.27 6.39 8.98
C SER A 75 -6.23 5.96 10.03
N ASN A 76 -5.20 5.23 9.61
CA ASN A 76 -4.16 4.63 10.45
C ASN A 76 -3.10 5.63 10.96
N GLY A 77 -3.34 6.94 10.86
CA GLY A 77 -2.41 7.98 11.27
C GLY A 77 -1.44 8.45 10.19
N ILE A 78 -0.76 9.56 10.47
CA ILE A 78 0.12 10.27 9.53
C ILE A 78 1.35 9.45 9.14
N GLU A 79 1.88 8.63 10.05
CA GLU A 79 3.02 7.75 9.80
C GLU A 79 2.69 6.65 8.79
N ALA A 80 1.55 5.97 8.96
CA ALA A 80 1.11 4.95 8.01
C ALA A 80 0.87 5.56 6.62
N PHE A 81 0.21 6.72 6.55
CA PHE A 81 -0.04 7.40 5.28
C PHE A 81 1.24 7.89 4.61
N ALA A 82 2.19 8.43 5.38
CA ALA A 82 3.50 8.81 4.86
C ALA A 82 4.26 7.62 4.27
N PHE A 83 4.16 6.45 4.91
CA PHE A 83 4.74 5.22 4.38
C PHE A 83 4.09 4.80 3.06
N ASP A 84 2.75 4.80 2.96
CA ASP A 84 2.04 4.42 1.73
C ASP A 84 2.38 5.33 0.55
N LEU A 85 2.53 6.64 0.80
CA LEU A 85 3.01 7.59 -0.21
C LEU A 85 4.47 7.35 -0.59
N ALA A 86 5.34 7.04 0.38
CA ALA A 86 6.75 6.81 0.14
C ALA A 86 7.05 5.46 -0.54
N MET A 87 6.21 4.45 -0.33
CA MET A 87 6.35 3.13 -0.93
C MET A 87 6.10 3.19 -2.44
N PRO A 88 7.07 2.85 -3.30
CA PRO A 88 6.83 2.81 -4.73
C PRO A 88 5.68 1.86 -5.11
N ASP A 89 4.90 2.24 -6.12
CA ASP A 89 3.81 1.38 -6.61
C ASP A 89 4.37 0.08 -7.19
N PRO A 90 3.64 -1.04 -7.06
CA PRO A 90 4.03 -2.28 -7.69
C PRO A 90 4.07 -2.12 -9.22
N VAL A 91 5.00 -2.81 -9.87
CA VAL A 91 5.17 -2.73 -11.33
C VAL A 91 4.60 -3.95 -12.05
N LYS A 92 4.26 -3.76 -13.33
CA LYS A 92 3.79 -4.85 -14.19
C LYS A 92 5.00 -5.68 -14.64
N HIS A 93 4.90 -6.99 -14.46
CA HIS A 93 5.91 -7.95 -14.92
C HIS A 93 5.33 -8.85 -16.03
N ASN A 94 6.11 -9.09 -17.08
CA ASN A 94 5.68 -9.87 -18.24
C ASN A 94 6.12 -11.34 -18.19
N ASN A 95 6.92 -11.73 -17.20
CA ASN A 95 7.56 -13.03 -17.09
C ASN A 95 7.38 -13.66 -15.69
N LEU A 96 6.22 -13.44 -15.09
CA LEU A 96 5.86 -14.08 -13.82
C LEU A 96 5.58 -15.57 -14.06
N THR A 97 6.06 -16.39 -13.15
CA THR A 97 5.74 -17.80 -13.07
C THR A 97 4.58 -18.02 -12.11
N ARG A 98 3.96 -19.19 -12.18
CA ARG A 98 2.92 -19.61 -11.23
C ARG A 98 3.43 -19.53 -9.79
N GLU A 99 4.70 -19.88 -9.56
CA GLU A 99 5.29 -19.90 -8.22
C GLU A 99 5.52 -18.49 -7.67
N ASP A 100 5.80 -17.51 -8.53
CA ASP A 100 5.90 -16.11 -8.12
C ASP A 100 4.58 -15.59 -7.55
N ILE A 101 3.49 -15.79 -8.28
CA ILE A 101 2.15 -15.41 -7.81
C ILE A 101 1.78 -16.21 -6.55
N ALA A 102 2.11 -17.50 -6.50
CA ALA A 102 1.87 -18.31 -5.30
C ALA A 102 2.65 -17.80 -4.07
N ALA A 103 3.82 -17.17 -4.26
CA ALA A 103 4.57 -16.54 -3.18
C ALA A 103 3.81 -15.33 -2.60
N PHE A 104 3.27 -14.45 -3.43
CA PHE A 104 2.41 -13.34 -2.98
C PHE A 104 1.13 -13.83 -2.29
N VAL A 105 0.50 -14.88 -2.83
CA VAL A 105 -0.68 -15.48 -2.20
C VAL A 105 -0.37 -16.03 -0.81
N ARG A 106 0.79 -16.68 -0.62
CA ARG A 106 1.23 -17.15 0.71
C ARG A 106 1.48 -16.00 1.69
N ILE A 107 2.12 -14.94 1.22
CA ILE A 107 2.38 -13.72 1.99
C ILE A 107 1.06 -13.15 2.55
N ILE A 108 0.06 -13.00 1.68
CA ILE A 108 -1.26 -12.47 2.05
C ILE A 108 -2.01 -13.43 2.99
N ILE A 109 -2.05 -14.73 2.69
CA ILE A 109 -2.80 -15.70 3.53
C ILE A 109 -2.19 -15.79 4.94
N ASN A 110 -0.86 -15.75 5.05
CA ASN A 110 -0.18 -15.91 6.32
C ASN A 110 -0.01 -14.59 7.08
N ASN A 111 -0.22 -13.44 6.44
CA ASN A 111 0.18 -12.12 6.94
C ASN A 111 1.64 -12.11 7.42
N GLU A 112 2.51 -12.76 6.63
CA GLU A 112 3.94 -12.88 6.94
C GLU A 112 4.77 -12.36 5.77
N PHE A 113 5.76 -11.53 6.09
CA PHE A 113 6.80 -11.09 5.17
C PHE A 113 8.14 -11.05 5.90
N GLU A 114 9.19 -11.55 5.25
CA GLU A 114 10.53 -11.63 5.85
C GLU A 114 11.22 -10.26 5.85
N CYS A 115 11.09 -9.53 6.94
CA CYS A 115 11.66 -8.18 7.08
C CYS A 115 13.18 -8.23 7.34
N GLU A 116 13.92 -7.37 6.63
CA GLU A 116 15.39 -7.30 6.72
C GLU A 116 15.88 -6.29 7.76
N ASN A 117 15.09 -5.28 8.10
CA ASN A 117 15.42 -4.23 9.06
C ASN A 117 14.20 -3.80 9.91
N ASP A 118 14.39 -2.88 10.87
CA ASP A 118 13.33 -2.40 11.74
C ASP A 118 12.26 -1.59 10.99
N PHE A 119 12.67 -0.75 10.02
CA PHE A 119 11.74 0.01 9.19
C PHE A 119 10.74 -0.91 8.48
N GLN A 120 11.22 -1.99 7.88
CA GLN A 120 10.36 -3.02 7.29
C GLN A 120 9.42 -3.65 8.31
N ARG A 121 9.92 -4.01 9.51
CA ARG A 121 9.09 -4.63 10.56
C ARG A 121 7.98 -3.71 11.03
N GLU A 122 8.27 -2.42 11.16
CA GLU A 122 7.33 -1.39 11.59
C GLU A 122 6.18 -1.25 10.60
N PHE A 123 6.48 -1.14 9.30
CA PHE A 123 5.45 -0.84 8.30
C PHE A 123 4.84 -2.05 7.58
N MET A 124 5.44 -3.24 7.72
CA MET A 124 4.95 -4.47 7.11
C MET A 124 3.47 -4.78 7.38
N PRO A 125 2.89 -4.54 8.58
CA PRO A 125 1.47 -4.77 8.83
C PRO A 125 0.54 -3.98 7.88
N TYR A 126 0.91 -2.76 7.49
CA TYR A 126 0.09 -1.91 6.61
C TYR A 126 0.06 -2.42 5.16
N MET A 127 1.03 -3.23 4.75
CA MET A 127 1.11 -3.75 3.39
C MET A 127 0.09 -4.86 3.09
N PHE A 128 -0.55 -5.42 4.12
CA PHE A 128 -1.51 -6.53 3.99
C PHE A 128 -2.97 -6.09 3.84
N TYR A 129 -3.28 -4.80 3.94
CA TYR A 129 -4.64 -4.34 3.67
C TYR A 129 -5.05 -4.65 2.23
N SER A 130 -6.35 -4.75 1.97
CA SER A 130 -6.88 -5.15 0.65
C SER A 130 -6.55 -4.16 -0.46
N ASP A 131 -6.24 -2.93 -0.09
CA ASP A 131 -5.75 -1.82 -0.91
C ASP A 131 -4.23 -1.63 -0.80
N GLY A 132 -3.54 -2.43 0.03
CA GLY A 132 -2.10 -2.39 0.23
C GLY A 132 -1.29 -3.07 -0.88
N TYR A 133 0.03 -2.93 -0.79
CA TYR A 133 0.99 -3.27 -1.85
C TYR A 133 0.81 -4.70 -2.43
N PHE A 134 0.63 -5.72 -1.58
CA PHE A 134 0.56 -7.10 -2.08
C PHE A 134 -0.70 -7.37 -2.90
N PHE A 135 -1.83 -6.76 -2.53
CA PHE A 135 -3.08 -6.86 -3.29
C PHE A 135 -2.99 -6.04 -4.58
N GLN A 136 -2.43 -4.83 -4.53
CA GLN A 136 -2.17 -4.02 -5.73
C GLN A 136 -1.26 -4.76 -6.72
N PHE A 137 -0.21 -5.43 -6.24
CA PHE A 137 0.67 -6.24 -7.08
C PHE A 137 -0.11 -7.34 -7.80
N LEU A 138 -0.99 -8.07 -7.08
CA LEU A 138 -1.82 -9.11 -7.69
C LEU A 138 -2.83 -8.52 -8.68
N ALA A 139 -3.48 -7.41 -8.36
CA ALA A 139 -4.42 -6.72 -9.25
C ALA A 139 -3.74 -6.29 -10.55
N LEU A 140 -2.53 -5.75 -10.45
CA LEU A 140 -1.74 -5.32 -11.60
C LEU A 140 -1.28 -6.50 -12.45
N ASN A 141 -0.88 -7.61 -11.83
CA ASN A 141 -0.21 -8.71 -12.52
C ASN A 141 -1.10 -9.89 -12.90
N CYS A 142 -2.29 -10.04 -12.31
CA CYS A 142 -3.23 -11.13 -12.57
C CYS A 142 -4.56 -10.57 -13.13
N PRO A 143 -4.85 -10.73 -14.44
CA PRO A 143 -6.03 -10.12 -15.09
C PRO A 143 -7.40 -10.51 -14.50
N HIS A 144 -7.48 -11.65 -13.82
CA HIS A 144 -8.70 -12.18 -13.20
C HIS A 144 -8.69 -12.08 -11.68
N PHE A 145 -7.84 -11.21 -11.14
CA PHE A 145 -7.77 -11.00 -9.71
C PHE A 145 -9.04 -10.35 -9.18
N ASP A 146 -9.56 -10.93 -8.10
CA ASP A 146 -10.64 -10.38 -7.29
C ASP A 146 -10.21 -10.57 -5.83
N PRO A 147 -10.12 -9.51 -5.00
CA PRO A 147 -9.67 -9.63 -3.61
C PRO A 147 -10.55 -10.57 -2.77
N THR A 148 -11.82 -10.78 -3.15
CA THR A 148 -12.75 -11.67 -2.43
C THR A 148 -12.32 -13.14 -2.47
N VAL A 149 -11.36 -13.52 -3.33
CA VAL A 149 -10.78 -14.87 -3.33
C VAL A 149 -10.08 -15.23 -2.03
N PHE A 150 -9.69 -14.24 -1.23
CA PHE A 150 -9.09 -14.42 0.11
C PHE A 150 -10.12 -14.47 1.24
N ASN A 151 -11.40 -14.27 0.97
CA ASN A 151 -12.42 -14.33 2.01
C ASN A 151 -12.66 -15.76 2.48
N THR A 152 -13.01 -15.92 3.76
CA THR A 152 -13.58 -17.17 4.26
C THR A 152 -14.87 -17.48 3.49
N THR A 153 -15.00 -18.70 2.98
CA THR A 153 -16.19 -19.13 2.22
C THR A 153 -17.02 -20.12 3.01
N LYS A 154 -18.33 -20.16 2.77
CA LYS A 154 -19.26 -21.10 3.39
C LYS A 154 -19.72 -22.11 2.34
N ASP A 155 -19.60 -23.40 2.63
CA ASP A 155 -20.09 -24.44 1.73
C ASP A 155 -21.61 -24.66 1.83
N LYS A 156 -22.13 -25.58 1.02
CA LYS A 156 -23.57 -25.91 0.97
C LYS A 156 -24.08 -26.55 2.27
N GLU A 157 -23.19 -27.13 3.07
CA GLU A 157 -23.50 -27.73 4.39
C GLU A 157 -23.38 -26.69 5.51
N GLY A 158 -22.96 -25.47 5.17
CA GLY A 158 -22.83 -24.35 6.09
C GLY A 158 -21.51 -24.29 6.84
N LYS A 159 -20.51 -25.09 6.45
CA LYS A 159 -19.17 -25.09 7.06
C LYS A 159 -18.30 -24.00 6.43
N TYR A 160 -17.57 -23.30 7.27
CA TYR A 160 -16.63 -22.25 6.85
C TYR A 160 -15.27 -22.83 6.50
N HIS A 161 -14.69 -22.34 5.40
CA HIS A 161 -13.38 -22.72 4.88
C HIS A 161 -12.53 -21.48 4.68
N GLN A 162 -11.33 -21.50 5.27
CA GLN A 162 -10.32 -20.47 5.04
C GLN A 162 -9.74 -20.59 3.62
N PRO A 163 -9.27 -19.48 3.02
CA PRO A 163 -8.58 -19.54 1.74
C PRO A 163 -7.34 -20.42 1.84
N THR A 164 -7.04 -21.12 0.76
CA THR A 164 -5.78 -21.87 0.61
C THR A 164 -5.04 -21.35 -0.60
N VAL A 165 -3.72 -21.49 -0.60
CA VAL A 165 -2.88 -21.06 -1.73
C VAL A 165 -3.38 -21.69 -3.04
N GLU A 166 -3.60 -23.01 -3.06
CA GLU A 166 -4.08 -23.70 -4.26
C GLU A 166 -5.48 -23.23 -4.69
N GLY A 167 -6.38 -23.00 -3.73
CA GLY A 167 -7.73 -22.51 -3.99
C GLY A 167 -7.75 -21.10 -4.60
N VAL A 168 -6.91 -20.20 -4.10
CA VAL A 168 -6.73 -18.85 -4.66
C VAL A 168 -6.07 -18.94 -6.04
N MET A 169 -4.97 -19.69 -6.16
CA MET A 169 -4.23 -19.85 -7.41
C MET A 169 -5.11 -20.38 -8.54
N LYS A 170 -6.02 -21.33 -8.29
CA LYS A 170 -6.97 -21.84 -9.28
C LYS A 170 -7.90 -20.75 -9.85
N LYS A 171 -8.18 -19.70 -9.08
CA LYS A 171 -9.04 -18.59 -9.50
C LYS A 171 -8.26 -17.54 -10.30
N ILE A 172 -7.07 -17.19 -9.84
CA ILE A 172 -6.32 -16.01 -10.35
C ILE A 172 -5.27 -16.34 -11.40
N TRP A 173 -4.75 -17.58 -11.42
CA TRP A 173 -3.73 -18.06 -12.37
C TRP A 173 -4.41 -18.81 -13.51
N ARG A 174 -4.71 -18.11 -14.60
CA ARG A 174 -5.32 -18.65 -15.83
C ARG A 174 -4.50 -18.28 -17.05
#